data_AF-A0A914TGL3-F1
#
_entry.id   AF-A0A914TGL3-F1
#
_cell.length_a   1.000
_cell.length_b   1.000
_cell.length_c   1.000
_cell.angle_alpha   90.00
_cell.angle_beta   90.00
_cell.angle_gamma   90.00
#
_symmetry.space_group_name_H-M   'P 1'
#
loop_
_entity.id
_entity.type
_entity.pdbx_description
1 polymer ?
#
loop_
_entity_poly.entity_id
_entity_poly.type
_entity_poly.pdbx_seq_one_letter_code
_entity_poly.pdbx_strand_id
1 'polypeptide(L)'
;MNEISLNGWVFKYTNFIYGYQERYFKIENGSIFYYLSKENIKDGCRKYRQLSNFAIEVDENDDPCRLDIVFTDDRWCLRFKSIEEMIVFKNALRSFLPMPISPVPSRDSSIDMHKLAIMSKNMNAQYENISSFLDRFVGNSREPINLSIIEQTVDCSRQLESNLRHLRAMLRMCKVKETYLSDEEFFDCSDEHGDIQLDKQMTDEFKQDLTPVSKVMNNSSNVSEVHEHPLYSHIRNLTAEQIRYAKAGVDEGTWELFCQDGAMKMYKREMESDDGCMIDPLKSIHSVEGISAKEYITCFFKSEYKPEWDDTLIKLNVVETLDPNTIVLHQLHKKVWPAAQRESLFWSHLEEISDQKEDDAFDAWIVCNHNIDRDDVPLTNPSCVRVGLKIAMLCQTIINPDARSKSRDQITRNDISVRIFYVASVHPGGWLPSAALRQVYKKEYPRFLRRFSAYVVEKVQNRPLDL
;
A
#
# COMPACT_ATOMS: atom_id res chain seq x y z
N MET A 1 -25.24 31.12 8.86
CA MET A 1 -25.34 31.00 7.38
C MET A 1 -26.35 29.89 7.11
N ASN A 2 -27.28 30.09 6.19
CA ASN A 2 -28.36 29.14 5.91
C ASN A 2 -27.80 27.73 5.69
N GLU A 3 -28.33 26.74 6.41
CA GLU A 3 -28.04 25.32 6.17
C GLU A 3 -28.52 24.97 4.75
N ILE A 4 -27.57 24.85 3.82
CA ILE A 4 -27.88 24.39 2.47
C ILE A 4 -28.03 22.88 2.54
N SER A 5 -29.28 22.41 2.45
CA SER A 5 -29.63 21.00 2.35
C SER A 5 -30.17 20.70 0.95
N LEU A 6 -29.46 19.85 0.21
CA LEU A 6 -29.87 19.38 -1.12
C LEU A 6 -29.85 17.86 -1.13
N ASN A 7 -30.85 17.21 -1.72
CA ASN A 7 -30.86 15.77 -1.90
C ASN A 7 -31.51 15.37 -3.22
N GLY A 8 -31.06 14.27 -3.80
CA GLY A 8 -31.55 13.81 -5.10
C GLY A 8 -30.80 12.61 -5.66
N TRP A 9 -31.36 12.02 -6.72
CA TRP A 9 -30.74 10.90 -7.42
C TRP A 9 -29.78 11.40 -8.50
N VAL A 10 -28.57 10.86 -8.54
CA VAL A 10 -27.53 11.21 -9.50
C VAL A 10 -26.83 9.94 -9.97
N PHE A 11 -26.46 9.87 -11.25
CA PHE A 11 -25.66 8.74 -11.75
C PHE A 11 -24.19 8.98 -11.44
N LYS A 12 -23.61 8.12 -10.60
CA LYS A 12 -22.18 8.17 -10.26
C LYS A 12 -21.44 7.06 -11.02
N TYR A 13 -20.32 7.41 -11.66
CA TYR A 13 -19.43 6.40 -12.22
C TYR A 13 -18.77 5.58 -11.10
N THR A 14 -18.87 4.25 -11.19
CA THR A 14 -18.34 3.33 -10.17
C THR A 14 -17.04 2.67 -10.60
N ASN A 15 -17.01 2.04 -11.77
CA ASN A 15 -15.83 1.40 -12.35
C ASN A 15 -16.09 1.04 -13.82
N PHE A 16 -15.08 0.49 -14.49
CA PHE A 16 -15.19 0.07 -15.89
C PHE A 16 -16.22 -1.04 -16.14
N ILE A 17 -16.48 -1.88 -15.13
CA ILE A 17 -17.39 -3.04 -15.26
C ILE A 17 -18.86 -2.59 -15.20
N TYR A 18 -19.20 -1.74 -14.23
CA TYR A 18 -20.59 -1.34 -13.96
C TYR A 18 -20.92 0.06 -14.49
N GLY A 19 -19.92 0.87 -14.86
CA GLY A 19 -20.12 2.20 -15.42
C GLY A 19 -20.84 3.15 -14.47
N TYR A 20 -21.80 3.92 -15.00
CA TYR A 20 -22.62 4.85 -14.23
C TYR A 20 -23.77 4.13 -13.53
N GLN A 21 -23.92 4.36 -12.22
CA GLN A 21 -24.93 3.73 -11.38
C GLN A 21 -25.71 4.80 -10.62
N GLU A 22 -27.03 4.64 -10.49
CA GLU A 22 -27.89 5.60 -9.78
C GLU A 22 -27.59 5.56 -8.27
N ARG A 23 -27.33 6.72 -7.67
CA ARG A 23 -27.03 6.87 -6.23
C ARG A 23 -27.82 8.04 -5.68
N TYR A 24 -28.21 7.94 -4.42
CA TYR A 24 -28.90 9.03 -3.74
C TYR A 24 -27.89 9.91 -3.04
N PHE A 25 -27.80 11.18 -3.44
CA PHE A 25 -26.89 12.16 -2.84
C PHE A 25 -27.63 13.04 -1.83
N LYS A 26 -26.93 13.44 -0.79
CA LYS A 26 -27.38 14.43 0.21
C LYS A 26 -26.21 15.37 0.52
N ILE A 27 -26.45 16.67 0.48
CA ILE A 27 -25.54 17.71 0.99
C ILE A 27 -26.18 18.26 2.26
N GLU A 28 -25.44 18.26 3.36
CA GLU A 28 -25.89 18.74 4.66
C GLU A 28 -24.68 19.10 5.52
N ASN A 29 -24.77 20.17 6.32
CA ASN A 29 -23.74 20.56 7.29
C ASN A 29 -22.31 20.72 6.71
N GLY A 30 -22.20 21.21 5.47
CA GLY A 30 -20.90 21.39 4.81
C GLY A 30 -20.25 20.09 4.34
N SER A 31 -21.03 19.01 4.26
CA SER A 31 -20.59 17.70 3.78
C SER A 31 -21.51 17.18 2.69
N ILE A 32 -20.96 16.41 1.77
CA ILE A 32 -21.70 15.65 0.76
C ILE A 32 -21.62 14.16 1.06
N PHE A 33 -22.76 13.49 0.98
CA PHE A 33 -22.97 12.09 1.25
C PHE A 33 -23.60 11.44 0.01
N TYR A 34 -23.28 10.18 -0.25
CA TYR A 34 -24.12 9.38 -1.14
C TYR A 34 -24.43 8.01 -0.57
N TYR A 35 -25.58 7.48 -1.00
CA TYR A 35 -26.16 6.23 -0.53
C TYR A 35 -26.50 5.35 -1.75
N LEU A 36 -26.59 4.04 -1.52
CA LEU A 36 -27.05 3.10 -2.54
C LEU A 36 -28.47 3.41 -3.01
N SER A 37 -29.36 3.69 -2.06
CA SER A 37 -30.75 4.06 -2.32
C SER A 37 -31.28 4.98 -1.23
N LYS A 38 -32.43 5.63 -1.49
CA LYS A 38 -33.11 6.48 -0.51
C LYS A 38 -33.62 5.68 0.69
N GLU A 39 -33.98 4.40 0.52
CA GLU A 39 -34.40 3.52 1.61
C GLU A 39 -33.24 3.08 2.51
N ASN A 40 -32.00 3.04 1.99
CA ASN A 40 -30.79 2.58 2.70
C ASN A 40 -30.08 3.68 3.50
N ILE A 41 -30.71 4.84 3.75
CA ILE A 41 -30.14 5.88 4.64
C ILE A 41 -29.92 5.31 6.06
N LYS A 42 -30.73 4.33 6.47
CA LYS A 42 -30.61 3.64 7.77
C LYS A 42 -29.44 2.64 7.83
N ASP A 43 -28.97 2.14 6.69
CA ASP A 43 -27.92 1.12 6.59
C ASP A 43 -26.50 1.72 6.52
N GLY A 44 -26.40 3.05 6.53
CA GLY A 44 -25.13 3.76 6.53
C GLY A 44 -24.80 4.45 5.21
N CYS A 45 -24.10 5.57 5.31
CA CYS A 45 -23.58 6.31 4.16
C CYS A 45 -22.52 5.49 3.42
N ARG A 46 -22.56 5.46 2.08
CA ARG A 46 -21.55 4.75 1.29
C ARG A 46 -20.21 5.46 1.30
N LYS A 47 -20.24 6.78 1.11
CA LYS A 47 -19.07 7.64 1.24
C LYS A 47 -19.50 9.07 1.51
N TYR A 48 -18.74 9.76 2.35
CA TYR A 48 -18.92 11.17 2.59
C TYR A 48 -17.62 11.95 2.39
N ARG A 49 -17.76 13.24 2.08
CA ARG A 49 -16.65 14.17 1.95
C ARG A 49 -17.05 15.54 2.49
N GLN A 50 -16.11 16.20 3.15
CA GLN A 50 -16.28 17.58 3.57
C GLN A 50 -16.09 18.52 2.37
N LEU A 51 -16.98 19.49 2.22
CA LEU A 51 -16.95 20.49 1.15
C LEU A 51 -16.05 21.68 1.52
N SER A 52 -14.84 21.40 2.00
CA SER A 52 -13.86 22.41 2.43
C SER A 52 -12.74 22.63 1.39
N ASN A 53 -12.33 21.58 0.69
CA ASN A 53 -11.26 21.64 -0.31
C ASN A 53 -11.58 20.74 -1.52
N PHE A 54 -12.34 21.28 -2.46
CA PHE A 54 -12.75 20.58 -3.67
C PHE A 54 -12.85 21.55 -4.86
N ALA A 55 -12.83 21.01 -6.07
CA ALA A 55 -13.07 21.73 -7.30
C ALA A 55 -14.25 21.11 -8.05
N ILE A 56 -14.89 21.91 -8.89
CA ILE A 56 -15.99 21.47 -9.74
C ILE A 56 -15.53 21.63 -11.19
N GLU A 57 -15.42 20.52 -11.90
CA GLU A 57 -15.15 20.49 -13.33
C GLU A 57 -16.46 20.18 -14.07
N VAL A 58 -16.74 20.94 -15.13
CA VAL A 58 -17.89 20.73 -16.01
C VAL A 58 -17.40 20.68 -17.45
N ASP A 59 -18.00 19.79 -18.23
CA ASP A 59 -17.75 19.70 -19.66
C ASP A 59 -18.88 20.43 -20.39
N GLU A 60 -18.70 21.72 -20.65
CA GLU A 60 -19.75 22.57 -21.23
C GLU A 60 -19.93 22.35 -22.74
N ASN A 61 -19.02 21.62 -23.41
CA ASN A 61 -19.02 21.46 -24.87
C ASN A 61 -19.44 20.06 -25.32
N ASP A 62 -19.02 18.99 -24.65
CA ASP A 62 -19.25 17.60 -25.09
C ASP A 62 -20.31 16.82 -24.26
N ASP A 63 -20.45 17.11 -22.95
CA ASP A 63 -21.46 16.45 -22.09
C ASP A 63 -22.01 17.42 -21.01
N PRO A 64 -23.01 18.25 -21.37
CA PRO A 64 -23.51 19.31 -20.49
C PRO A 64 -24.28 18.79 -19.27
N CYS A 65 -24.59 17.50 -19.20
CA CYS A 65 -25.20 16.86 -18.03
C CYS A 65 -24.15 16.27 -17.07
N ARG A 66 -22.85 16.41 -17.38
CA ARG A 66 -21.75 15.90 -16.57
C ARG A 66 -21.16 16.97 -15.67
N LEU A 67 -20.89 16.56 -14.43
CA LEU A 67 -20.17 17.36 -13.45
C LEU A 67 -19.26 16.44 -12.66
N ASP A 68 -17.98 16.78 -12.60
CA ASP A 68 -16.99 16.06 -11.82
C ASP A 68 -16.68 16.87 -10.55
N ILE A 69 -16.82 16.24 -9.38
CA ILE A 69 -16.36 16.80 -8.11
C ILE A 69 -14.96 16.27 -7.86
N VAL A 70 -13.98 17.16 -7.78
CA VAL A 70 -12.56 16.81 -7.65
C VAL A 70 -12.09 17.21 -6.27
N PHE A 71 -11.83 16.23 -5.42
CA PHE A 71 -11.17 16.41 -4.14
C PHE A 71 -9.65 16.25 -4.33
N THR A 72 -8.88 16.53 -3.28
CA THR A 72 -7.41 16.38 -3.31
C THR A 72 -6.94 14.95 -3.59
N ASP A 73 -7.74 13.96 -3.17
CA ASP A 73 -7.45 12.53 -3.18
C ASP A 73 -8.43 11.69 -4.02
N ASP A 74 -9.55 12.28 -4.46
CA ASP A 74 -10.67 11.54 -5.06
C ASP A 74 -11.39 12.34 -6.16
N ARG A 75 -12.02 11.66 -7.12
CA ARG A 75 -12.85 12.28 -8.16
C ARG A 75 -14.17 11.55 -8.28
N TRP A 76 -15.27 12.29 -8.12
CA TRP A 76 -16.62 11.78 -8.34
C TRP A 76 -17.15 12.29 -9.67
N CYS A 77 -17.15 11.41 -10.68
CA CYS A 77 -17.77 11.71 -11.96
C CYS A 77 -19.28 11.47 -11.89
N LEU A 78 -20.05 12.55 -12.05
CA LEU A 78 -21.50 12.55 -11.90
C LEU A 78 -22.16 12.90 -13.23
N ARG A 79 -23.30 12.26 -13.50
CA ARG A 79 -24.18 12.60 -14.61
C ARG A 79 -25.61 12.76 -14.11
N PHE A 80 -26.26 13.82 -14.55
CA PHE A 80 -27.62 14.20 -14.16
C PHE A 80 -28.63 13.84 -15.25
N LYS A 81 -29.91 13.74 -14.88
CA LYS A 81 -30.98 13.44 -15.86
C LYS A 81 -31.24 14.64 -16.77
N SER A 82 -30.95 15.84 -16.29
CA SER A 82 -31.11 17.09 -17.02
C SER A 82 -30.01 18.10 -16.68
N ILE A 83 -29.81 19.06 -17.56
CA ILE A 83 -28.86 20.17 -17.36
C ILE A 83 -29.34 21.04 -16.20
N GLU A 84 -30.65 21.21 -16.04
CA GLU A 84 -31.25 21.96 -14.94
C GLU A 84 -30.92 21.34 -13.58
N GLU A 85 -31.04 20.02 -13.44
CA GLU A 85 -30.65 19.30 -12.22
C GLU A 85 -29.15 19.46 -11.93
N MET A 86 -28.30 19.35 -12.96
CA MET A 86 -26.86 19.57 -12.84
C MET A 86 -26.56 20.99 -12.35
N ILE A 87 -27.20 22.02 -12.92
CA ILE A 87 -27.00 23.42 -12.55
C ILE A 87 -27.42 23.68 -11.10
N VAL A 88 -28.56 23.13 -10.66
CA VAL A 88 -29.02 23.24 -9.26
C VAL A 88 -27.99 22.61 -8.32
N PHE A 89 -27.49 21.42 -8.65
CA PHE A 89 -26.49 20.72 -7.85
C PHE A 89 -25.13 21.45 -7.83
N LYS A 90 -24.69 21.95 -8.99
CA LYS A 90 -23.48 22.76 -9.17
C LYS A 90 -23.52 24.03 -8.31
N ASN A 91 -24.65 24.72 -8.28
CA ASN A 91 -24.81 25.95 -7.50
C ASN A 91 -24.81 25.67 -5.99
N ALA A 92 -25.45 24.58 -5.56
CA ALA A 92 -25.42 24.13 -4.17
C ALA A 92 -24.01 23.71 -3.71
N LEU A 93 -23.19 23.16 -4.60
CA LEU A 93 -21.78 22.90 -4.30
C LEU A 93 -20.98 24.20 -4.25
N ARG A 94 -21.14 25.09 -5.24
CA ARG A 94 -20.40 26.36 -5.33
C ARG A 94 -20.57 27.26 -4.11
N SER A 95 -21.69 27.20 -3.40
CA SER A 95 -21.87 27.97 -2.16
C SER A 95 -20.93 27.58 -1.01
N PHE A 96 -20.28 26.41 -1.10
CA PHE A 96 -19.26 25.97 -0.14
C PHE A 96 -17.83 26.32 -0.60
N LEU A 97 -17.65 26.77 -1.85
CA LEU A 97 -16.37 27.25 -2.33
C LEU A 97 -16.16 28.70 -1.89
N PRO A 98 -14.95 29.08 -1.46
CA PRO A 98 -14.65 30.48 -1.17
C PRO A 98 -14.92 31.32 -2.41
N MET A 99 -15.59 32.47 -2.23
CA MET A 99 -15.88 33.41 -3.30
C MET A 99 -14.60 33.68 -4.12
N PRO A 100 -14.69 33.70 -5.47
CA PRO A 100 -13.51 33.72 -6.30
C PRO A 100 -12.76 35.03 -6.09
N ILE A 101 -11.63 34.96 -5.39
CA ILE A 101 -10.53 35.88 -5.63
C ILE A 101 -9.77 35.27 -6.81
N SER A 102 -9.68 36.05 -7.88
CA SER A 102 -9.05 35.71 -9.16
C SER A 102 -7.70 34.98 -9.03
N PRO A 103 -7.30 34.26 -10.09
CA PRO A 103 -6.79 32.90 -9.98
C PRO A 103 -5.29 32.86 -9.78
N VAL A 104 -4.80 31.87 -9.02
CA VAL A 104 -3.52 31.25 -9.37
C VAL A 104 -3.48 29.75 -9.03
N PRO A 105 -3.02 28.88 -9.96
CA PRO A 105 -2.95 27.43 -9.77
C PRO A 105 -1.56 26.94 -9.31
N SER A 106 -1.55 25.83 -8.57
CA SER A 106 -0.45 24.84 -8.51
C SER A 106 -0.85 23.66 -7.61
N ARG A 107 -0.58 22.36 -7.86
CA ARG A 107 -0.12 21.52 -8.99
C ARG A 107 0.45 20.23 -8.33
N ASP A 108 0.30 19.05 -8.94
CA ASP A 108 1.48 18.20 -9.23
C ASP A 108 1.24 17.27 -10.44
N SER A 109 1.82 17.64 -11.59
CA SER A 109 2.14 16.75 -12.70
C SER A 109 3.65 16.86 -12.84
N SER A 110 4.36 15.73 -12.84
CA SER A 110 5.81 15.70 -12.99
C SER A 110 6.27 16.66 -14.08
N ILE A 111 7.40 17.34 -13.84
CA ILE A 111 7.99 18.25 -14.81
C ILE A 111 8.41 17.42 -16.04
N ASP A 112 7.57 17.45 -17.07
CA ASP A 112 7.84 16.80 -18.34
C ASP A 112 8.97 17.55 -19.05
N MET A 113 10.19 17.02 -18.89
CA MET A 113 11.41 17.59 -19.45
C MET A 113 11.39 17.62 -20.99
N HIS A 114 10.64 16.72 -21.62
CA HIS A 114 10.47 16.71 -23.06
C HIS A 114 9.55 17.83 -23.53
N LYS A 115 8.42 18.05 -22.84
CA LYS A 115 7.56 19.22 -23.07
C LYS A 115 8.28 20.54 -22.79
N LEU A 116 9.14 20.61 -21.76
CA LEU A 116 9.96 21.79 -21.50
C LEU A 116 10.98 22.06 -22.63
N ALA A 117 11.61 21.02 -23.17
CA ALA A 117 12.54 21.17 -24.28
C ALA A 117 11.83 21.66 -25.56
N ILE A 118 10.64 21.13 -25.86
CA ILE A 118 9.79 21.58 -26.97
C ILE A 118 9.31 23.01 -26.74
N MET A 119 8.88 23.33 -25.53
CA MET A 119 8.42 24.66 -25.12
C MET A 119 9.53 25.71 -25.25
N SER A 120 10.76 25.38 -24.85
CA SER A 120 11.94 26.23 -25.01
C SER A 120 12.22 26.56 -26.48
N LYS A 121 12.20 25.54 -27.35
CA LYS A 121 12.39 25.72 -28.80
C LYS A 121 11.29 26.58 -29.43
N ASN A 122 10.03 26.36 -29.03
CA ASN A 122 8.88 27.11 -29.55
C ASN A 122 8.86 28.57 -29.06
N MET A 123 9.21 28.81 -27.79
CA MET A 123 9.28 30.17 -27.22
C MET A 123 10.35 31.02 -27.91
N ASN A 124 11.51 30.45 -28.23
CA ASN A 124 12.56 31.17 -28.96
C ASN A 124 12.09 31.55 -30.38
N ALA A 125 11.44 30.64 -31.10
CA ALA A 125 10.89 30.96 -32.43
C ALA A 125 9.76 32.01 -32.36
N GLN A 126 8.90 31.95 -31.34
CA GLN A 126 7.84 32.93 -31.11
C GLN A 126 8.39 34.32 -30.77
N TYR A 127 9.43 34.38 -29.94
CA TYR A 127 10.12 35.62 -29.58
C TYR A 127 10.78 36.27 -30.81
N GLU A 128 11.51 35.51 -31.62
CA GLU A 128 12.13 36.02 -32.85
C GLU A 128 11.09 36.57 -33.84
N ASN A 129 9.94 35.90 -33.97
CA ASN A 129 8.83 36.39 -34.82
C ASN A 129 8.22 37.69 -34.31
N ILE A 130 8.02 37.82 -32.99
CA ILE A 130 7.51 39.05 -32.38
C ILE A 130 8.55 40.17 -32.48
N SER A 131 9.82 39.89 -32.18
CA SER A 131 10.92 40.86 -32.28
C SER A 131 11.08 41.36 -33.72
N SER A 132 11.11 40.45 -34.70
CA SER A 132 11.21 40.81 -36.13
C SER A 132 10.01 41.64 -36.61
N PHE A 133 8.80 41.35 -36.13
CA PHE A 133 7.63 42.19 -36.41
C PHE A 133 7.78 43.59 -35.79
N LEU A 134 8.18 43.68 -34.51
CA LEU A 134 8.37 44.96 -33.84
C LEU A 134 9.48 45.79 -34.50
N ASP A 135 10.59 45.16 -34.90
CA ASP A 135 11.68 45.83 -35.62
C ASP A 135 11.22 46.36 -36.99
N ARG A 136 10.38 45.60 -37.71
CA ARG A 136 9.76 46.06 -38.97
C ARG A 136 8.73 47.17 -38.74
N PHE A 137 7.95 47.08 -37.67
CA PHE A 137 6.92 48.05 -37.29
C PHE A 137 7.52 49.39 -36.85
N VAL A 138 8.63 49.35 -36.12
CA VAL A 138 9.40 50.52 -35.69
C VAL A 138 10.22 51.11 -36.85
N GLY A 139 10.72 50.26 -37.76
CA GLY A 139 11.55 50.65 -38.91
C GLY A 139 10.80 51.22 -40.13
N ASN A 140 9.52 50.90 -40.34
CA ASN A 140 8.72 51.34 -41.49
C ASN A 140 7.41 52.05 -41.07
N SER A 141 7.45 53.38 -40.98
CA SER A 141 6.27 54.20 -40.58
C SER A 141 5.33 54.60 -41.73
N ARG A 142 5.50 54.06 -42.95
CA ARG A 142 4.81 54.56 -44.16
C ARG A 142 3.97 53.55 -44.95
N GLU A 143 4.00 52.26 -44.63
CA GLU A 143 3.12 51.27 -45.28
C GLU A 143 1.87 50.97 -44.42
N PRO A 144 0.68 50.79 -45.05
CA PRO A 144 -0.53 50.45 -44.32
C PRO A 144 -0.37 49.08 -43.65
N ILE A 145 -0.47 49.06 -42.33
CA ILE A 145 -0.23 47.85 -41.54
C ILE A 145 -1.36 46.85 -41.79
N ASN A 146 -0.99 45.66 -42.23
CA ASN A 146 -1.95 44.58 -42.43
C ASN A 146 -2.46 44.06 -41.08
N LEU A 147 -3.75 44.30 -40.81
CA LEU A 147 -4.45 43.90 -39.59
C LEU A 147 -4.33 42.40 -39.31
N SER A 148 -4.29 41.54 -40.33
CA SER A 148 -4.13 40.09 -40.13
C SER A 148 -2.76 39.72 -39.58
N ILE A 149 -1.71 40.49 -39.92
CA ILE A 149 -0.36 40.29 -39.38
C ILE A 149 -0.33 40.77 -37.91
N ILE A 150 -0.99 41.88 -37.58
CA ILE A 150 -1.14 42.33 -36.19
C ILE A 150 -1.88 41.28 -35.37
N GLU A 151 -3.00 40.75 -35.86
CA GLU A 151 -3.79 39.72 -35.19
C GLU A 151 -2.95 38.45 -34.96
N GLN A 152 -2.20 38.01 -35.96
CA GLN A 152 -1.28 36.87 -35.83
C GLN A 152 -0.17 37.13 -34.80
N THR A 153 0.41 38.34 -34.76
CA THR A 153 1.41 38.71 -33.74
C THR A 153 0.81 38.80 -32.34
N VAL A 154 -0.43 39.29 -32.22
CA VAL A 154 -1.18 39.34 -30.95
C VAL A 154 -1.49 37.92 -30.46
N ASP A 155 -1.90 37.02 -31.35
CA ASP A 155 -2.15 35.62 -31.01
C ASP A 155 -0.85 34.89 -30.63
N CYS A 156 0.25 35.17 -31.33
CA CYS A 156 1.58 34.70 -30.95
C CYS A 156 1.99 35.20 -29.55
N SER A 157 1.70 36.47 -29.23
CA SER A 157 1.98 37.08 -27.92
C SER A 157 1.12 36.45 -26.81
N ARG A 158 -0.16 36.16 -27.09
CA ARG A 158 -1.06 35.44 -26.16
C ARG A 158 -0.59 34.02 -25.88
N GLN A 159 -0.06 33.34 -26.90
CA GLN A 159 0.50 32.00 -26.75
C GLN A 159 1.77 32.01 -25.89
N LEU A 160 2.65 33.01 -26.08
CA LEU A 160 3.84 33.22 -25.25
C LEU A 160 3.47 33.53 -23.79
N GLU A 161 2.45 34.35 -23.56
CA GLU A 161 1.93 34.66 -22.23
C GLU A 161 1.35 33.41 -21.53
N SER A 162 0.61 32.57 -22.27
CA SER A 162 0.09 31.28 -21.79
C SER A 162 1.24 30.35 -21.33
N ASN A 163 2.31 30.29 -22.13
CA ASN A 163 3.52 29.52 -21.80
C ASN A 163 4.22 30.05 -20.54
N LEU A 164 4.40 31.36 -20.39
CA LEU A 164 4.98 31.97 -19.17
C LEU A 164 4.11 31.74 -17.93
N ARG A 165 2.77 31.77 -18.05
CA ARG A 165 1.83 31.40 -16.97
C ARG A 165 2.02 29.95 -16.54
N HIS A 166 2.21 29.05 -17.50
CA HIS A 166 2.48 27.64 -17.22
C HIS A 166 3.78 27.47 -16.43
N LEU A 167 4.90 28.11 -16.84
CA LEU A 167 6.18 28.10 -16.11
C LEU A 167 6.06 28.69 -14.68
N ARG A 168 5.32 29.79 -14.52
CA ARG A 168 5.10 30.41 -13.20
C ARG A 168 4.33 29.51 -12.25
N ALA A 169 3.40 28.72 -12.77
CA ALA A 169 2.72 27.69 -12.00
C ALA A 169 3.73 26.58 -11.61
N MET A 170 4.70 26.20 -12.48
CA MET A 170 5.72 25.15 -12.16
C MET A 170 6.52 25.55 -10.93
N LEU A 171 6.96 26.80 -10.89
CA LEU A 171 7.76 27.34 -9.79
C LEU A 171 7.05 27.25 -8.43
N ARG A 172 5.72 27.22 -8.40
CA ARG A 172 4.92 27.15 -7.17
C ARG A 172 4.83 25.73 -6.60
N MET A 173 4.89 24.69 -7.44
CA MET A 173 4.96 23.29 -6.97
C MET A 173 6.25 22.99 -6.25
N CYS A 174 7.35 23.48 -6.79
CA CYS A 174 8.66 23.18 -6.24
C CYS A 174 8.81 23.76 -4.83
N LYS A 175 8.01 24.79 -4.47
CA LYS A 175 7.96 25.36 -3.12
C LYS A 175 6.98 24.64 -2.17
N VAL A 176 6.04 23.83 -2.66
CA VAL A 176 5.07 23.07 -1.84
C VAL A 176 5.70 21.80 -1.26
N LYS A 177 6.77 21.28 -1.87
CA LYS A 177 7.46 20.05 -1.43
C LYS A 177 8.09 20.10 -0.03
N GLU A 178 8.26 21.28 0.58
CA GLU A 178 8.96 21.42 1.87
C GLU A 178 8.06 21.50 3.10
N THR A 179 6.71 21.54 2.99
CA THR A 179 5.88 21.78 4.19
C THR A 179 4.58 20.96 4.25
N TYR A 180 4.63 19.91 5.10
CA TYR A 180 3.59 19.30 5.94
C TYR A 180 2.34 18.64 5.34
N LEU A 181 2.22 17.31 5.53
CA LEU A 181 0.96 16.60 5.77
C LEU A 181 1.17 15.60 6.93
N SER A 182 0.24 15.58 7.89
CA SER A 182 0.29 14.75 9.11
C SER A 182 -0.26 13.33 8.88
N ASP A 183 0.35 12.38 9.60
CA ASP A 183 0.29 10.92 9.46
C ASP A 183 -1.09 10.21 9.59
N GLU A 184 -2.19 10.91 9.86
CA GLU A 184 -3.44 10.26 10.31
C GLU A 184 -4.57 10.15 9.27
N GLU A 185 -4.56 10.93 8.18
CA GLU A 185 -5.75 11.06 7.30
C GLU A 185 -5.81 10.09 6.11
N PHE A 186 -4.81 9.22 5.91
CA PHE A 186 -4.73 8.39 4.69
C PHE A 186 -5.58 7.10 4.72
N PHE A 187 -5.99 6.61 5.89
CA PHE A 187 -6.39 5.20 6.04
C PHE A 187 -7.87 4.90 6.34
N ASP A 188 -8.74 5.91 6.32
CA ASP A 188 -10.20 5.72 6.49
C ASP A 188 -10.89 5.25 5.19
N CYS A 189 -10.15 5.11 4.08
CA CYS A 189 -10.68 4.70 2.76
C CYS A 189 -10.49 3.20 2.44
N SER A 190 -9.89 2.41 3.34
CA SER A 190 -9.59 0.99 3.08
C SER A 190 -10.65 0.01 3.60
N ASP A 191 -11.58 0.47 4.45
CA ASP A 191 -12.61 -0.37 5.07
C ASP A 191 -14.00 -0.26 4.39
N GLU A 192 -14.05 0.27 3.15
CA GLU A 192 -15.32 0.41 2.43
C GLU A 192 -15.79 -0.92 1.80
N HIS A 193 -16.93 -1.40 2.31
CA HIS A 193 -17.64 -2.66 2.06
C HIS A 193 -18.07 -2.94 0.60
N GLY A 194 -17.12 -2.98 -0.35
CA GLY A 194 -17.34 -3.35 -1.75
C GLY A 194 -16.69 -4.67 -2.15
N ASP A 195 -15.48 -4.96 -1.65
CA ASP A 195 -14.71 -6.15 -2.03
C ASP A 195 -15.04 -7.38 -1.19
N ILE A 196 -15.75 -7.22 -0.07
CA ILE A 196 -16.13 -8.31 0.85
C ILE A 196 -17.05 -9.35 0.16
N GLN A 197 -17.79 -9.01 -0.89
CA GLN A 197 -18.69 -9.96 -1.56
C GLN A 197 -18.00 -10.85 -2.60
N LEU A 198 -17.02 -10.33 -3.36
CA LEU A 198 -16.19 -11.16 -4.26
C LEU A 198 -15.15 -11.97 -3.48
N ASP A 199 -14.53 -11.37 -2.45
CA ASP A 199 -13.57 -12.06 -1.60
C ASP A 199 -14.26 -13.17 -0.77
N LYS A 200 -15.50 -12.96 -0.29
CA LYS A 200 -16.26 -14.04 0.38
C LYS A 200 -16.61 -15.18 -0.57
N GLN A 201 -17.00 -14.90 -1.81
CA GLN A 201 -17.32 -15.97 -2.78
C GLN A 201 -16.09 -16.83 -3.11
N MET A 202 -14.91 -16.23 -3.28
CA MET A 202 -13.67 -17.00 -3.52
C MET A 202 -13.14 -17.71 -2.27
N THR A 203 -13.32 -17.12 -1.07
CA THR A 203 -12.92 -17.72 0.21
C THR A 203 -13.87 -18.84 0.65
N ASP A 204 -15.15 -18.76 0.29
CA ASP A 204 -16.15 -19.80 0.60
C ASP A 204 -16.08 -20.99 -0.37
N GLU A 205 -15.70 -20.78 -1.65
CA GLU A 205 -15.30 -21.88 -2.56
C GLU A 205 -14.07 -22.63 -2.02
N PHE A 206 -13.09 -21.91 -1.44
CA PHE A 206 -11.89 -22.50 -0.83
C PHE A 206 -12.19 -23.40 0.38
N LYS A 207 -13.24 -23.13 1.16
CA LYS A 207 -13.64 -24.01 2.28
C LYS A 207 -14.26 -25.34 1.80
N GLN A 208 -14.73 -25.42 0.56
CA GLN A 208 -15.25 -26.66 -0.01
C GLN A 208 -14.16 -27.51 -0.70
N ASP A 209 -13.08 -26.89 -1.19
CA ASP A 209 -12.02 -27.57 -1.95
C ASP A 209 -10.86 -28.14 -1.10
N LEU A 210 -10.93 -28.03 0.23
CA LEU A 210 -10.08 -28.80 1.14
C LEU A 210 -10.54 -30.26 1.21
N THR A 211 -10.48 -30.97 0.07
CA THR A 211 -10.40 -32.43 0.09
C THR A 211 -8.95 -32.84 0.35
N PRO A 212 -8.70 -33.84 1.21
CA PRO A 212 -7.35 -34.31 1.43
C PRO A 212 -6.85 -34.94 0.12
N VAL A 213 -5.86 -34.32 -0.52
CA VAL A 213 -5.13 -34.94 -1.64
C VAL A 213 -4.24 -36.03 -1.05
N SER A 214 -4.87 -37.14 -0.67
CA SER A 214 -4.20 -38.42 -0.49
C SER A 214 -4.01 -39.05 -1.86
N LYS A 215 -2.83 -38.82 -2.47
CA LYS A 215 -2.15 -39.73 -3.41
C LYS A 215 -0.87 -39.08 -3.95
N VAL A 216 0.24 -39.28 -3.24
CA VAL A 216 1.54 -39.49 -3.87
C VAL A 216 2.20 -40.69 -3.21
N MET A 217 2.80 -41.52 -4.04
CA MET A 217 3.18 -42.91 -3.84
C MET A 217 4.15 -43.14 -2.68
N ASN A 218 3.85 -44.15 -1.86
CA ASN A 218 4.83 -44.86 -1.06
C ASN A 218 5.82 -45.55 -2.00
N ASN A 219 7.04 -45.02 -2.09
CA ASN A 219 8.22 -45.83 -2.34
C ASN A 219 9.07 -45.79 -1.07
N SER A 220 8.80 -46.74 -0.18
CA SER A 220 9.69 -47.11 0.90
C SER A 220 10.89 -47.86 0.30
N SER A 221 11.99 -47.15 0.08
CA SER A 221 13.29 -47.74 -0.25
C SER A 221 14.40 -46.92 0.39
N ASN A 222 14.92 -47.44 1.50
CA ASN A 222 16.30 -47.34 2.00
C ASN A 222 17.00 -45.97 2.10
N VAL A 223 17.47 -45.72 3.32
CA VAL A 223 18.40 -44.67 3.74
C VAL A 223 19.62 -44.53 2.80
N SER A 224 20.11 -43.28 2.73
CA SER A 224 21.42 -42.81 2.26
C SER A 224 21.65 -42.58 0.76
N GLU A 225 21.18 -41.42 0.30
CA GLU A 225 21.99 -40.49 -0.49
C GLU A 225 21.58 -39.07 -0.07
N VAL A 226 22.37 -38.42 0.79
CA VAL A 226 22.21 -36.98 1.06
C VAL A 226 22.67 -36.26 -0.19
N HIS A 227 21.80 -36.16 -1.19
CA HIS A 227 21.96 -35.12 -2.19
C HIS A 227 21.76 -33.79 -1.46
N GLU A 228 22.85 -33.10 -1.15
CA GLU A 228 22.78 -31.70 -0.69
C GLU A 228 22.04 -30.92 -1.78
N HIS A 229 20.76 -30.63 -1.53
CA HIS A 229 19.98 -29.74 -2.37
C HIS A 229 20.79 -28.44 -2.55
N PRO A 230 20.94 -27.90 -3.78
CA PRO A 230 21.79 -26.74 -4.05
C PRO A 230 21.50 -25.53 -3.14
N LEU A 231 20.26 -25.41 -2.66
CA LEU A 231 19.81 -24.35 -1.75
C LEU A 231 20.34 -24.47 -0.33
N TYR A 232 20.73 -25.64 0.19
CA TYR A 232 21.07 -25.77 1.62
C TYR A 232 22.25 -24.89 2.05
N SER A 233 23.28 -24.77 1.20
CA SER A 233 24.43 -23.89 1.48
C SER A 233 23.99 -22.43 1.61
N HIS A 234 23.09 -21.99 0.73
CA HIS A 234 22.52 -20.65 0.72
C HIS A 234 21.61 -20.40 1.92
N ILE A 235 20.71 -21.35 2.22
CA ILE A 235 19.82 -21.31 3.39
C ILE A 235 20.64 -21.18 4.66
N ARG A 236 21.64 -22.04 4.88
CA ARG A 236 22.49 -22.02 6.08
C ARG A 236 23.18 -20.67 6.27
N ASN A 237 23.76 -20.13 5.19
CA ASN A 237 24.45 -18.84 5.24
C ASN A 237 23.51 -17.68 5.55
N LEU A 238 22.34 -17.63 4.90
CA LEU A 238 21.33 -16.59 5.14
C LEU A 238 20.68 -16.70 6.50
N THR A 239 20.37 -17.91 6.98
CA THR A 239 19.84 -18.13 8.33
C THR A 239 20.84 -17.65 9.38
N ALA A 240 22.13 -17.98 9.24
CA ALA A 240 23.17 -17.48 10.14
C ALA A 240 23.28 -15.94 10.13
N GLU A 241 23.16 -15.30 8.96
CA GLU A 241 23.11 -13.85 8.84
C GLU A 241 21.88 -13.26 9.55
N GLN A 242 20.70 -13.84 9.34
CA GLN A 242 19.46 -13.39 9.94
C GLN A 242 19.42 -13.58 11.46
N ILE A 243 20.03 -14.66 11.98
CA ILE A 243 20.20 -14.85 13.44
C ILE A 243 21.02 -13.69 14.03
N ARG A 244 22.14 -13.33 13.40
CA ARG A 244 22.98 -12.19 13.85
C ARG A 244 22.19 -10.89 13.82
N TYR A 245 21.43 -10.65 12.77
CA TYR A 245 20.62 -9.43 12.62
C TYR A 245 19.45 -9.36 13.62
N ALA A 246 18.77 -10.48 13.86
CA ALA A 246 17.68 -10.58 14.83
C ALA A 246 18.17 -10.31 16.26
N LYS A 247 19.37 -10.78 16.62
CA LYS A 247 19.98 -10.57 17.95
C LYS A 247 20.72 -9.23 18.11
N ALA A 248 21.11 -8.60 17.01
CA ALA A 248 21.82 -7.31 17.08
C ALA A 248 21.01 -6.26 17.86
N GLY A 249 21.69 -5.35 18.54
CA GLY A 249 21.03 -4.23 19.21
C GLY A 249 20.28 -3.31 18.24
N VAL A 250 19.53 -2.38 18.82
CA VAL A 250 18.94 -1.26 18.10
C VAL A 250 19.76 -0.02 18.49
N ASP A 251 20.73 0.34 17.64
CA ASP A 251 21.64 1.45 17.92
C ASP A 251 20.94 2.81 17.79
N GLU A 252 21.21 3.72 18.74
CA GLU A 252 20.71 5.09 18.70
C GLU A 252 21.16 5.81 17.42
N GLY A 253 20.20 6.42 16.71
CA GLY A 253 20.45 7.15 15.47
C GLY A 253 20.47 6.33 14.18
N THR A 254 20.56 4.99 14.26
CA THR A 254 20.44 4.11 13.07
C THR A 254 19.02 3.61 12.88
N TRP A 255 18.30 3.40 13.97
CA TRP A 255 16.95 2.86 13.98
C TRP A 255 15.95 3.87 14.54
N GLU A 256 14.83 4.04 13.85
CA GLU A 256 13.72 4.89 14.24
C GLU A 256 12.60 4.02 14.84
N LEU A 257 12.27 4.23 16.11
CA LEU A 257 11.09 3.64 16.74
C LEU A 257 9.84 4.31 16.16
N PHE A 258 8.97 3.54 15.49
CA PHE A 258 7.76 4.08 14.85
C PHE A 258 6.46 3.54 15.45
N CYS A 259 6.51 2.45 16.20
CA CYS A 259 5.36 1.87 16.88
C CYS A 259 5.78 1.27 18.22
N GLN A 260 5.01 1.58 19.26
CA GLN A 260 5.12 0.94 20.57
C GLN A 260 3.71 0.65 21.10
N ASP A 261 3.42 -0.61 21.37
CA ASP A 261 2.13 -1.08 21.91
C ASP A 261 2.40 -2.15 22.97
N GLY A 262 2.24 -1.77 24.25
CA GLY A 262 2.63 -2.62 25.38
C GLY A 262 4.09 -3.06 25.32
N ALA A 263 4.31 -4.38 25.28
CA ALA A 263 5.64 -5.00 25.16
C ALA A 263 6.18 -5.03 23.71
N MET A 264 5.37 -4.69 22.71
CA MET A 264 5.77 -4.65 21.31
C MET A 264 6.45 -3.31 20.98
N LYS A 265 7.64 -3.35 20.41
CA LYS A 265 8.38 -2.20 19.89
C LYS A 265 8.82 -2.48 18.46
N MET A 266 8.52 -1.58 17.52
CA MET A 266 8.93 -1.70 16.13
C MET A 266 9.80 -0.53 15.70
N TYR A 267 10.89 -0.91 15.05
CA TYR A 267 11.93 -0.04 14.56
C TYR A 267 12.05 -0.20 13.05
N LYS A 268 12.34 0.90 12.36
CA LYS A 268 12.69 0.90 10.94
C LYS A 268 14.00 1.65 10.75
N ARG A 269 14.70 1.39 9.65
CA ARG A 269 15.73 2.28 9.14
C ARG A 269 15.45 2.55 7.67
N GLU A 270 15.73 3.77 7.22
CA GLU A 270 15.61 4.08 5.80
C GLU A 270 16.83 3.55 5.05
N MET A 271 16.59 2.81 3.98
CA MET A 271 17.65 2.34 3.08
C MET A 271 17.14 2.42 1.64
N GLU A 272 18.03 2.81 0.74
CA GLU A 272 17.77 2.81 -0.70
C GLU A 272 18.54 1.65 -1.30
N SER A 273 17.90 0.85 -2.14
CA SER A 273 18.58 -0.19 -2.91
C SER A 273 19.28 0.37 -4.12
N ASP A 274 20.16 -0.44 -4.71
CA ASP A 274 20.97 -0.08 -5.88
C ASP A 274 20.13 0.35 -7.10
N ASP A 275 18.85 -0.05 -7.16
CA ASP A 275 17.89 0.31 -8.20
C ASP A 275 17.07 1.59 -7.89
N GLY A 276 17.36 2.28 -6.79
CA GLY A 276 16.67 3.50 -6.35
C GLY A 276 15.33 3.26 -5.66
N CYS A 277 14.98 2.00 -5.36
CA CYS A 277 13.80 1.69 -4.55
C CYS A 277 14.09 1.90 -3.05
N MET A 278 13.12 2.41 -2.31
CA MET A 278 13.22 2.43 -0.84
C MET A 278 12.91 1.05 -0.29
N ILE A 279 13.89 0.44 0.36
CA ILE A 279 13.73 -0.75 1.19
C ILE A 279 13.95 -0.26 2.61
N ASP A 280 12.91 -0.27 3.44
CA ASP A 280 13.07 0.13 4.83
C ASP A 280 13.17 -1.15 5.69
N PRO A 281 14.37 -1.65 6.06
CA PRO A 281 14.48 -2.77 6.98
C PRO A 281 13.75 -2.49 8.28
N LEU A 282 12.93 -3.45 8.70
CA LEU A 282 12.14 -3.42 9.90
C LEU A 282 12.66 -4.42 10.91
N LYS A 283 12.62 -4.03 12.18
CA LYS A 283 12.86 -4.91 13.32
C LYS A 283 11.79 -4.68 14.39
N SER A 284 11.19 -5.75 14.86
CA SER A 284 10.25 -5.74 15.97
C SER A 284 10.77 -6.62 17.09
N ILE A 285 10.62 -6.12 18.32
CA ILE A 285 10.85 -6.85 19.56
C ILE A 285 9.52 -6.92 20.28
N HIS A 286 9.04 -8.12 20.56
CA HIS A 286 7.74 -8.35 21.18
C HIS A 286 7.84 -9.48 22.22
N SER A 287 6.93 -9.49 23.18
CA SER A 287 6.80 -10.58 24.12
C SER A 287 5.33 -10.89 24.39
N VAL A 288 5.00 -12.17 24.50
CA VAL A 288 3.65 -12.69 24.72
C VAL A 288 3.70 -13.77 25.81
N GLU A 289 2.83 -13.67 26.80
CA GLU A 289 2.73 -14.65 27.89
C GLU A 289 2.00 -15.93 27.44
N GLY A 290 2.25 -17.05 28.11
CA GLY A 290 1.42 -18.26 27.92
C GLY A 290 1.80 -19.18 26.75
N ILE A 291 2.80 -18.80 25.97
CA ILE A 291 3.19 -19.47 24.72
C ILE A 291 4.70 -19.76 24.73
N SER A 292 5.11 -20.92 24.24
CA SER A 292 6.53 -21.24 23.99
C SER A 292 7.02 -20.77 22.62
N ALA A 293 8.33 -20.61 22.45
CA ALA A 293 8.96 -20.30 21.17
C ALA A 293 8.59 -21.33 20.09
N LYS A 294 8.64 -22.62 20.43
CA LYS A 294 8.29 -23.72 19.53
C LYS A 294 6.85 -23.66 19.04
N GLU A 295 5.90 -23.37 19.93
CA GLU A 295 4.48 -23.19 19.58
C GLU A 295 4.28 -22.01 18.63
N TYR A 296 4.86 -20.86 18.98
CA TYR A 296 4.74 -19.63 18.21
C TYR A 296 5.35 -19.77 16.81
N ILE A 297 6.58 -20.29 16.73
CA ILE A 297 7.29 -20.42 15.47
C ILE A 297 6.67 -21.47 14.55
N THR A 298 6.12 -22.55 15.12
CA THR A 298 5.41 -23.58 14.35
C THR A 298 4.16 -23.01 13.70
N CYS A 299 3.45 -22.12 14.38
CA CYS A 299 2.28 -21.44 13.81
C CYS A 299 2.65 -20.51 12.64
N PHE A 300 3.86 -19.96 12.66
CA PHE A 300 4.37 -19.08 11.62
C PHE A 300 4.88 -19.86 10.40
N PHE A 301 5.53 -21.00 10.62
CA PHE A 301 6.10 -21.87 9.58
C PHE A 301 5.03 -22.64 8.81
N LYS A 302 4.07 -23.24 9.52
CA LYS A 302 3.13 -24.20 8.93
C LYS A 302 2.19 -23.52 7.93
N SER A 303 2.33 -23.94 6.67
CA SER A 303 1.58 -23.37 5.54
C SER A 303 0.08 -23.52 5.70
N GLU A 304 -0.39 -24.58 6.39
CA GLU A 304 -1.82 -24.87 6.60
C GLU A 304 -2.49 -23.82 7.49
N TYR A 305 -1.73 -23.20 8.38
CA TYR A 305 -2.25 -22.19 9.31
C TYR A 305 -2.24 -20.78 8.72
N LYS A 306 -1.48 -20.55 7.65
CA LYS A 306 -1.27 -19.22 7.10
C LYS A 306 -2.58 -18.52 6.66
N PRO A 307 -3.54 -19.18 5.99
CA PRO A 307 -4.81 -18.56 5.62
C PRO A 307 -5.69 -18.15 6.82
N GLU A 308 -5.47 -18.72 8.00
CA GLU A 308 -6.28 -18.42 9.19
C GLU A 308 -5.95 -17.03 9.76
N TRP A 309 -4.70 -16.58 9.63
CA TRP A 309 -4.23 -15.34 10.25
C TRP A 309 -3.77 -14.26 9.26
N ASP A 310 -3.38 -14.62 8.03
CA ASP A 310 -2.85 -13.68 7.04
C ASP A 310 -3.97 -13.04 6.19
N ASP A 311 -4.41 -11.84 6.59
CA ASP A 311 -5.42 -11.07 5.85
C ASP A 311 -4.95 -10.59 4.48
N THR A 312 -3.65 -10.59 4.20
CA THR A 312 -3.08 -10.07 2.95
C THR A 312 -3.02 -11.14 1.86
N LEU A 313 -3.17 -12.41 2.24
CA LEU A 313 -3.07 -13.56 1.36
C LEU A 313 -4.37 -13.77 0.55
N ILE A 314 -4.25 -13.88 -0.77
CA ILE A 314 -5.33 -14.33 -1.67
C ILE A 314 -5.17 -15.81 -2.01
N LYS A 315 -3.95 -16.23 -2.35
CA LYS A 315 -3.66 -17.61 -2.75
C LYS A 315 -2.30 -18.04 -2.24
N LEU A 316 -2.21 -19.26 -1.73
CA LEU A 316 -0.98 -19.91 -1.28
C LEU A 316 -0.80 -21.23 -2.03
N ASN A 317 0.40 -21.47 -2.53
CA ASN A 317 0.79 -22.75 -3.12
C ASN A 317 2.12 -23.22 -2.54
N VAL A 318 2.16 -24.48 -2.09
CA VAL A 318 3.42 -25.15 -1.73
C VAL A 318 4.02 -25.69 -3.03
N VAL A 319 5.06 -25.03 -3.50
CA VAL A 319 5.74 -25.35 -4.77
C VAL A 319 6.58 -26.62 -4.63
N GLU A 320 7.31 -26.72 -3.52
CA GLU A 320 8.22 -27.83 -3.26
C GLU A 320 8.40 -28.03 -1.75
N THR A 321 8.52 -29.27 -1.31
CA THR A 321 8.92 -29.62 0.05
C THR A 321 10.28 -30.31 -0.03
N LEU A 322 11.34 -29.62 0.40
CA LEU A 322 12.70 -30.16 0.38
C LEU A 322 12.89 -31.15 1.52
N ASP A 323 12.40 -30.79 2.70
CA ASP A 323 12.41 -31.59 3.91
C ASP A 323 11.28 -31.10 4.87
N PRO A 324 11.01 -31.77 6.01
CA PRO A 324 9.94 -31.37 6.93
C PRO A 324 10.02 -29.94 7.49
N ASN A 325 11.20 -29.33 7.46
CA ASN A 325 11.53 -28.00 7.97
C ASN A 325 11.83 -27.00 6.84
N THR A 326 11.87 -27.41 5.57
CA THR A 326 12.20 -26.54 4.45
C THR A 326 11.20 -26.70 3.29
N ILE A 327 10.46 -25.64 2.99
CA ILE A 327 9.44 -25.61 1.93
C ILE A 327 9.62 -24.39 1.02
N VAL A 328 9.24 -24.51 -0.25
CA VAL A 328 9.13 -23.40 -1.20
C VAL A 328 7.67 -23.02 -1.35
N LEU A 329 7.36 -21.74 -1.14
CA LEU A 329 6.01 -21.19 -1.17
C LEU A 329 5.87 -20.13 -2.25
N HIS A 330 4.74 -20.17 -2.95
CA HIS A 330 4.27 -19.10 -3.81
C HIS A 330 3.00 -18.48 -3.22
N GLN A 331 2.94 -17.14 -3.15
CA GLN A 331 1.83 -16.41 -2.55
C GLN A 331 1.38 -15.27 -3.44
N LEU A 332 0.06 -15.15 -3.63
CA LEU A 332 -0.58 -14.00 -4.24
C LEU A 332 -1.15 -13.10 -3.14
N HIS A 333 -0.81 -11.81 -3.19
CA HIS A 333 -1.20 -10.82 -2.17
C HIS A 333 -2.36 -9.94 -2.65
N LYS A 334 -3.11 -9.40 -1.70
CA LYS A 334 -4.12 -8.36 -1.94
C LYS A 334 -3.49 -7.15 -2.61
N LYS A 335 -4.23 -6.57 -3.55
CA LYS A 335 -3.75 -5.43 -4.34
C LYS A 335 -3.81 -4.15 -3.51
N VAL A 336 -2.67 -3.49 -3.36
CA VAL A 336 -2.58 -2.14 -2.80
C VAL A 336 -2.66 -1.13 -3.94
N TRP A 337 -3.83 -0.50 -4.10
CA TRP A 337 -4.04 0.54 -5.12
C TRP A 337 -3.20 1.80 -4.80
N PRO A 338 -2.62 2.50 -5.79
CA PRO A 338 -2.77 2.35 -7.26
C PRO A 338 -1.84 1.32 -7.90
N ALA A 339 -1.03 0.64 -7.12
CA ALA A 339 0.08 -0.12 -7.66
C ALA A 339 -0.32 -1.53 -8.13
N ALA A 340 0.58 -2.17 -8.88
CA ALA A 340 0.35 -3.50 -9.47
C ALA A 340 0.04 -4.56 -8.39
N GLN A 341 -0.56 -5.69 -8.78
CA GLN A 341 -0.74 -6.78 -7.81
C GLN A 341 0.61 -7.45 -7.53
N ARG A 342 0.83 -7.88 -6.28
CA ARG A 342 2.11 -8.47 -5.85
C ARG A 342 1.96 -9.94 -5.60
N GLU A 343 3.01 -10.68 -5.91
CA GLU A 343 3.18 -12.07 -5.51
C GLU A 343 4.60 -12.29 -4.95
N SER A 344 4.76 -13.27 -4.07
CA SER A 344 6.06 -13.69 -3.55
C SER A 344 6.34 -15.15 -3.89
N LEU A 345 7.61 -15.44 -4.16
CA LEU A 345 8.14 -16.79 -4.31
C LEU A 345 9.38 -16.91 -3.43
N PHE A 346 9.35 -17.79 -2.44
CA PHE A 346 10.40 -17.87 -1.43
C PHE A 346 10.50 -19.26 -0.82
N TRP A 347 11.69 -19.61 -0.34
CA TRP A 347 11.84 -20.74 0.58
C TRP A 347 11.60 -20.28 2.02
N SER A 348 11.03 -21.15 2.84
CA SER A 348 10.83 -21.01 4.27
C SER A 348 11.53 -22.15 4.98
N HIS A 349 12.40 -21.83 5.95
CA HIS A 349 13.22 -22.78 6.68
C HIS A 349 13.06 -22.61 8.18
N LEU A 350 12.66 -23.68 8.88
CA LEU A 350 12.53 -23.77 10.33
C LEU A 350 13.76 -24.44 10.94
N GLU A 351 14.38 -23.81 11.94
CA GLU A 351 15.55 -24.36 12.62
C GLU A 351 15.46 -24.15 14.13
N GLU A 352 15.81 -25.19 14.89
CA GLU A 352 16.08 -25.06 16.32
C GLU A 352 17.52 -24.57 16.52
N ILE A 353 17.68 -23.47 17.25
CA ILE A 353 18.96 -22.79 17.46
C ILE A 353 19.24 -22.57 18.95
N SER A 354 18.81 -23.53 19.77
CA SER A 354 18.97 -23.52 21.23
C SER A 354 20.43 -23.35 21.67
N ASP A 355 21.41 -23.82 20.88
CA ASP A 355 22.84 -23.62 21.14
C ASP A 355 23.30 -22.15 21.02
N GLN A 356 22.49 -21.31 20.39
CA GLN A 356 22.76 -19.88 20.19
C GLN A 356 21.80 -19.00 21.01
N LYS A 357 20.98 -19.56 21.91
CA LYS A 357 20.00 -18.79 22.68
C LYS A 357 20.66 -17.74 23.60
N GLU A 358 19.88 -16.77 24.05
CA GLU A 358 20.32 -15.86 25.11
C GLU A 358 20.39 -16.60 26.45
N ASP A 359 21.25 -16.15 27.37
CA ASP A 359 21.53 -16.86 28.63
C ASP A 359 20.27 -17.07 29.48
N ASP A 360 19.32 -16.14 29.42
CA ASP A 360 18.06 -16.17 30.16
C ASP A 360 16.92 -16.92 29.45
N ALA A 361 17.14 -17.35 28.21
CA ALA A 361 16.19 -18.13 27.43
C ALA A 361 16.29 -19.63 27.74
N PHE A 362 15.18 -20.33 27.64
CA PHE A 362 15.08 -21.78 27.79
C PHE A 362 15.50 -22.50 26.51
N ASP A 363 14.90 -22.10 25.39
CA ASP A 363 15.15 -22.59 24.02
C ASP A 363 15.23 -21.41 23.04
N ALA A 364 15.58 -21.70 21.79
CA ALA A 364 15.50 -20.72 20.72
C ALA A 364 15.18 -21.37 19.38
N TRP A 365 14.27 -20.76 18.62
CA TRP A 365 13.85 -21.23 17.31
C TRP A 365 13.84 -20.09 16.31
N ILE A 366 14.05 -20.40 15.03
CA ILE A 366 13.97 -19.42 13.95
C ILE A 366 13.23 -19.98 12.73
N VAL A 367 12.46 -19.12 12.09
CA VAL A 367 12.01 -19.32 10.71
C VAL A 367 12.61 -18.23 9.85
N CYS A 368 13.32 -18.63 8.80
CA CYS A 368 13.89 -17.74 7.80
C CYS A 368 13.15 -17.92 6.47
N ASN A 369 12.73 -16.81 5.89
CA ASN A 369 12.06 -16.75 4.60
C ASN A 369 12.89 -15.86 3.66
N HIS A 370 13.24 -16.37 2.48
CA HIS A 370 13.97 -15.58 1.50
C HIS A 370 13.49 -15.86 0.08
N ASN A 371 13.34 -14.81 -0.72
CA ASN A 371 12.91 -14.97 -2.10
C ASN A 371 13.86 -15.86 -2.90
N ILE A 372 13.29 -16.53 -3.90
CA ILE A 372 14.01 -17.36 -4.84
C ILE A 372 13.43 -17.15 -6.24
N ASP A 373 14.30 -17.15 -7.24
CA ASP A 373 13.91 -17.11 -8.64
C ASP A 373 13.87 -18.53 -9.20
N ARG A 374 12.77 -18.85 -9.89
CA ARG A 374 12.52 -20.14 -10.50
C ARG A 374 11.78 -19.97 -11.81
N ASP A 375 12.39 -20.43 -12.90
CA ASP A 375 11.82 -20.33 -14.24
C ASP A 375 10.56 -21.20 -14.39
N ASP A 376 10.46 -22.29 -13.63
CA ASP A 376 9.30 -23.20 -13.62
C ASP A 376 8.07 -22.64 -12.89
N VAL A 377 8.22 -21.51 -12.19
CA VAL A 377 7.13 -20.84 -11.47
C VAL A 377 6.96 -19.41 -11.98
N PRO A 378 6.36 -19.19 -13.16
CA PRO A 378 6.18 -17.86 -13.73
C PRO A 378 5.19 -17.01 -12.89
N LEU A 379 5.05 -15.73 -13.25
CA LEU A 379 4.06 -14.85 -12.65
C LEU A 379 2.65 -15.39 -12.90
N THR A 380 1.77 -15.28 -11.90
CA THR A 380 0.35 -15.69 -12.00
C THR A 380 -0.38 -14.92 -13.11
N ASN A 381 -0.01 -13.65 -13.29
CA ASN A 381 -0.52 -12.78 -14.35
C ASN A 381 0.63 -11.87 -14.84
N PRO A 382 0.74 -11.59 -16.16
CA PRO A 382 1.72 -10.64 -16.70
C PRO A 382 1.73 -9.24 -16.04
N SER A 383 0.62 -8.81 -15.44
CA SER A 383 0.54 -7.53 -14.71
C SER A 383 0.98 -7.61 -13.24
N CYS A 384 1.29 -8.81 -12.73
CA CYS A 384 1.80 -8.98 -11.37
C CYS A 384 3.28 -8.60 -11.29
N VAL A 385 3.72 -8.28 -10.08
CA VAL A 385 5.13 -7.99 -9.77
C VAL A 385 5.59 -8.94 -8.66
N ARG A 386 6.76 -9.56 -8.85
CA ARG A 386 7.37 -10.41 -7.81
C ARG A 386 8.06 -9.54 -6.77
N VAL A 387 7.69 -9.69 -5.50
CA VAL A 387 8.40 -9.02 -4.41
C VAL A 387 9.64 -9.79 -4.01
N GLY A 388 10.72 -9.08 -3.71
CA GLY A 388 11.86 -9.63 -3.00
C GLY A 388 11.59 -9.59 -1.51
N LEU A 389 11.97 -10.64 -0.78
CA LEU A 389 11.76 -10.68 0.66
C LEU A 389 12.93 -11.38 1.34
N LYS A 390 13.32 -10.82 2.48
CA LYS A 390 14.26 -11.38 3.44
C LYS A 390 13.66 -11.14 4.82
N ILE A 391 13.05 -12.18 5.37
CA ILE A 391 12.29 -12.12 6.61
C ILE A 391 12.80 -13.21 7.55
N ALA A 392 12.96 -12.90 8.82
CA ALA A 392 13.17 -13.90 9.83
C ALA A 392 12.38 -13.61 11.11
N MET A 393 11.88 -14.67 11.72
CA MET A 393 11.24 -14.63 13.03
C MET A 393 12.02 -15.54 13.97
N LEU A 394 12.68 -14.96 14.96
CA LEU A 394 13.40 -15.68 16.01
C LEU A 394 12.57 -15.61 17.30
N CYS A 395 12.32 -16.76 17.92
CA CYS A 395 11.56 -16.86 19.15
C CYS A 395 12.39 -17.55 20.24
N GLN A 396 12.24 -17.09 21.47
CA GLN A 396 12.89 -17.66 22.65
C GLN A 396 11.87 -17.82 23.76
N THR A 397 11.78 -19.02 24.36
CA THR A 397 10.93 -19.20 25.54
C THR A 397 11.67 -18.67 26.76
N ILE A 398 11.02 -17.80 27.52
CA ILE A 398 11.52 -17.29 28.79
C ILE A 398 10.71 -17.92 29.91
N ILE A 399 11.39 -18.58 30.86
CA ILE A 399 10.76 -19.05 32.09
C ILE A 399 10.76 -17.89 33.09
N ASN A 400 9.56 -17.55 33.57
CA ASN A 400 9.34 -16.48 34.52
C ASN A 400 10.21 -16.72 35.78
N PRO A 401 10.79 -15.67 36.40
CA PRO A 401 11.72 -15.83 37.52
C PRO A 401 11.19 -16.73 38.65
N ASP A 402 9.91 -16.59 39.00
CA ASP A 402 9.24 -17.34 40.06
C ASP A 402 9.07 -18.84 39.76
N ALA A 403 9.19 -19.23 38.48
CA ALA A 403 9.04 -20.59 38.01
C ALA A 403 10.37 -21.29 37.71
N ARG A 404 11.51 -20.60 37.78
CA ARG A 404 12.84 -21.16 37.45
C ARG A 404 13.26 -22.32 38.37
N SER A 405 12.68 -22.42 39.56
CA SER A 405 12.90 -23.55 40.49
C SER A 405 12.01 -24.76 40.23
N LYS A 406 10.99 -24.64 39.38
CA LYS A 406 10.07 -25.75 39.03
C LYS A 406 10.78 -26.73 38.10
N SER A 407 10.45 -28.02 38.21
CA SER A 407 10.89 -28.99 37.20
C SER A 407 10.17 -28.77 35.87
N ARG A 408 10.73 -29.25 34.76
CA ARG A 408 10.14 -29.08 33.42
C ARG A 408 8.67 -29.54 33.34
N ASP A 409 8.32 -30.61 34.03
CA ASP A 409 6.95 -31.17 34.05
C ASP A 409 5.96 -30.34 34.89
N GLN A 410 6.46 -29.43 35.73
CA GLN A 410 5.65 -28.54 36.57
C GLN A 410 5.44 -27.17 35.95
N ILE A 411 6.12 -26.85 34.84
CA ILE A 411 5.99 -25.57 34.15
C ILE A 411 4.64 -25.54 33.44
N THR A 412 3.88 -24.48 33.72
CA THR A 412 2.57 -24.23 33.10
C THR A 412 2.65 -23.04 32.15
N ARG A 413 1.58 -22.77 31.39
CA ARG A 413 1.50 -21.60 30.51
C ARG A 413 1.72 -20.28 31.28
N ASN A 414 1.23 -20.18 32.52
CA ASN A 414 1.40 -18.98 33.36
C ASN A 414 2.85 -18.74 33.81
N ASP A 415 3.72 -19.73 33.63
CA ASP A 415 5.12 -19.70 34.05
C ASP A 415 6.06 -19.28 32.93
N ILE A 416 5.56 -19.04 31.73
CA ILE A 416 6.37 -18.76 30.54
C ILE A 416 5.88 -17.55 29.76
N SER A 417 6.80 -16.97 29.02
CA SER A 417 6.52 -16.04 27.93
C SER A 417 7.42 -16.35 26.74
N VAL A 418 6.99 -15.99 25.54
CA VAL A 418 7.84 -16.00 24.35
C VAL A 418 8.39 -14.60 24.13
N ARG A 419 9.69 -14.49 23.87
CA ARG A 419 10.37 -13.30 23.34
C ARG A 419 10.54 -13.48 21.84
N ILE A 420 10.08 -12.51 21.06
CA ILE A 420 9.98 -12.57 19.61
C ILE A 420 10.80 -11.44 19.01
N PHE A 421 11.70 -11.80 18.10
CA PHE A 421 12.43 -10.89 17.24
C PHE A 421 11.98 -11.13 15.80
N TYR A 422 11.29 -10.14 15.23
CA TYR A 422 10.86 -10.20 13.84
C TYR A 422 11.65 -9.19 13.03
N VAL A 423 12.34 -9.64 11.99
CA VAL A 423 13.10 -8.79 11.09
C VAL A 423 12.60 -8.99 9.67
N ALA A 424 12.41 -7.91 8.93
CA ALA A 424 11.86 -7.95 7.58
C ALA A 424 12.51 -6.89 6.70
N SER A 425 12.92 -7.31 5.51
CA SER A 425 13.36 -6.44 4.43
C SER A 425 12.63 -6.89 3.18
N VAL A 426 11.77 -6.03 2.63
CA VAL A 426 10.88 -6.36 1.51
C VAL A 426 11.14 -5.39 0.37
N HIS A 427 11.61 -5.94 -0.75
CA HIS A 427 11.78 -5.23 -2.01
C HIS A 427 10.45 -5.27 -2.78
N PRO A 428 9.89 -4.11 -3.19
CA PRO A 428 8.58 -4.07 -3.87
C PRO A 428 8.58 -4.70 -5.28
N GLY A 429 9.76 -4.98 -5.83
CA GLY A 429 9.96 -5.66 -7.13
C GLY A 429 9.84 -4.74 -8.35
N GLY A 430 9.61 -3.45 -8.12
CA GLY A 430 9.41 -2.45 -9.15
C GLY A 430 8.90 -1.15 -8.55
N TRP A 431 8.57 -0.18 -9.40
CA TRP A 431 8.18 1.16 -8.96
C TRP A 431 6.97 1.13 -7.99
N LEU A 432 7.16 1.74 -6.82
CA LEU A 432 6.12 1.96 -5.84
C LEU A 432 6.41 3.27 -5.09
N PRO A 433 5.43 4.17 -4.91
CA PRO A 433 5.66 5.43 -4.19
C PRO A 433 6.10 5.16 -2.74
N SER A 434 7.29 5.64 -2.37
CA SER A 434 7.88 5.41 -1.05
C SER A 434 6.99 5.88 0.10
N ALA A 435 6.28 7.00 -0.06
CA ALA A 435 5.33 7.52 0.94
C ALA A 435 4.15 6.56 1.19
N ALA A 436 3.53 6.05 0.11
CA ALA A 436 2.42 5.10 0.22
C ALA A 436 2.89 3.77 0.81
N LEU A 437 4.09 3.33 0.44
CA LEU A 437 4.71 2.12 0.96
C LEU A 437 4.95 2.21 2.48
N ARG A 438 5.54 3.32 2.92
CA ARG A 438 5.81 3.59 4.33
C ARG A 438 4.55 3.62 5.17
N GLN A 439 3.47 4.20 4.66
CA GLN A 439 2.19 4.22 5.37
C GLN A 439 1.56 2.84 5.50
N VAL A 440 1.56 2.06 4.41
CA VAL A 440 1.06 0.67 4.44
C VAL A 440 1.86 -0.15 5.43
N TYR A 441 3.19 -0.10 5.38
CA TYR A 441 4.03 -0.84 6.32
C TYR A 441 3.88 -0.37 7.77
N LYS A 442 3.78 0.94 8.02
CA LYS A 442 3.58 1.51 9.36
C LYS A 442 2.28 0.99 10.01
N LYS A 443 1.24 0.70 9.22
CA LYS A 443 -0.04 0.16 9.71
C LYS A 443 -0.10 -1.37 9.72
N GLU A 444 0.34 -2.02 8.64
CA GLU A 444 0.16 -3.45 8.42
C GLU A 444 1.08 -4.30 9.29
N TYR A 445 2.34 -3.90 9.54
CA TYR A 445 3.22 -4.70 10.40
C TYR A 445 2.75 -4.78 11.86
N PRO A 446 2.36 -3.68 12.52
CA PRO A 446 1.72 -3.74 13.84
C PRO A 446 0.41 -4.51 13.86
N ARG A 447 -0.39 -4.41 12.80
CA ARG A 447 -1.63 -5.19 12.67
C ARG A 447 -1.33 -6.68 12.55
N PHE A 448 -0.38 -7.06 11.70
CA PHE A 448 0.08 -8.44 11.49
C PHE A 448 0.55 -9.05 12.81
N LEU A 449 1.52 -8.45 13.49
CA LEU A 449 2.09 -9.05 14.70
C LEU A 449 1.06 -9.17 15.82
N ARG A 450 0.18 -8.18 16.01
CA ARG A 450 -0.91 -8.28 16.99
C ARG A 450 -1.88 -9.40 16.67
N ARG A 451 -2.36 -9.47 15.43
CA ARG A 451 -3.30 -10.50 14.99
C ARG A 451 -2.68 -11.89 15.06
N PHE A 452 -1.43 -12.02 14.63
CA PHE A 452 -0.71 -13.29 14.67
C PHE A 452 -0.49 -13.76 16.10
N SER A 453 -0.01 -12.89 17.01
CA SER A 453 0.10 -13.23 18.44
C SER A 453 -1.22 -13.70 19.03
N ALA A 454 -2.32 -12.97 18.78
CA ALA A 454 -3.64 -13.34 19.26
C ALA A 454 -4.11 -14.70 18.70
N TYR A 455 -3.89 -14.94 17.41
CA TYR A 455 -4.17 -16.22 16.76
C TYR A 455 -3.42 -17.38 17.42
N VAL A 456 -2.12 -17.20 17.70
CA VAL A 456 -1.32 -18.25 18.35
C VAL A 456 -1.86 -18.56 19.74
N VAL A 457 -2.18 -17.54 20.55
CA VAL A 457 -2.78 -17.73 21.90
C VAL A 457 -4.04 -18.58 21.78
N GLU A 458 -4.96 -18.22 20.89
CA GLU A 458 -6.21 -18.93 20.70
C GLU A 458 -6.00 -20.37 20.23
N LYS A 459 -5.01 -20.60 19.35
CA LYS A 459 -4.71 -21.92 18.77
C LYS A 459 -4.14 -22.89 19.80
N VAL A 460 -3.35 -22.40 20.76
CA VAL A 460 -2.60 -23.24 21.72
C VAL A 460 -3.22 -23.30 23.12
N GLN A 461 -4.10 -22.37 23.51
CA GLN A 461 -4.66 -22.29 24.86
C GLN A 461 -5.22 -23.62 25.41
N ASN A 462 -5.81 -24.46 24.55
CA ASN A 462 -6.43 -25.74 24.92
C ASN A 462 -5.55 -26.97 24.60
N ARG A 463 -4.29 -26.76 24.22
CA ARG A 463 -3.32 -27.82 23.91
C ARG A 463 -2.33 -27.99 25.06
N PRO A 464 -1.80 -29.21 25.29
CA PRO A 464 -0.65 -29.39 26.16
C PRO A 464 0.48 -28.45 25.76
N LEU A 465 1.16 -27.87 26.75
CA LEU A 465 2.29 -26.99 26.51
C LEU A 465 3.44 -27.79 25.85
N ASP A 466 3.93 -27.29 24.71
CA ASP A 466 5.08 -27.87 23.99
C ASP A 466 6.33 -27.00 24.23
N LEU A 467 7.21 -27.47 25.13
CA LEU A 467 8.51 -26.87 25.47
C LEU A 467 9.69 -27.59 24.79
#